data_AF-A0A1H1KGA7-F1
#
_entry.id   AF-A0A1H1KGA7-F1
#
_cell.length_a   1.000
_cell.length_b   1.000
_cell.length_c   1.000
_cell.angle_alpha   90.00
_cell.angle_beta   90.00
_cell.angle_gamma   90.00
#
_symmetry.space_group_name_H-M   'P 1'
#
loop_
_entity.id
_entity.type
_entity.pdbx_description
1 polymer ?
#
loop_
_entity_poly.entity_id
_entity_poly.type
_entity_poly.pdbx_seq_one_letter_code
_entity_poly.pdbx_strand_id
1 'polypeptide(L)'
;MQVTGMLHGARLLQFVGFPTPEILGPDASEEQIRAMLKKHGMIFIKPVFKGGVGKKGKAGLIGRATDLTTALKEKERLYFVEHHVANTVSKANGVTFEAGVPAEYEVYFSITDSTHFRAPTMTLTHHGGVD
;
A
#
# COMPACT_ATOMS: atom_id res chain seq x y z
N MET A 1 -4.37 5.76 -17.71
CA MET A 1 -3.77 6.26 -16.45
C MET A 1 -3.83 5.13 -15.43
N GLN A 2 -2.71 4.77 -14.79
CA GLN A 2 -2.68 3.75 -13.74
C GLN A 2 -2.52 4.44 -12.39
N VAL A 3 -3.53 4.35 -11.53
CA VAL A 3 -3.48 4.86 -10.15
C VAL A 3 -2.98 3.74 -9.26
N THR A 4 -1.93 3.99 -8.47
CA THR A 4 -1.21 2.91 -7.79
C THR A 4 -1.16 3.13 -6.28
N GLY A 5 -1.51 2.08 -5.53
CA GLY A 5 -1.45 2.05 -4.07
C GLY A 5 -2.40 3.03 -3.38
N MET A 6 -2.35 3.04 -2.05
CA MET A 6 -3.27 3.82 -1.22
C MET A 6 -2.95 5.31 -1.19
N LEU A 7 -1.72 5.74 -1.53
CA LEU A 7 -1.36 7.15 -1.62
C LEU A 7 -2.32 7.96 -2.51
N HIS A 8 -2.72 7.37 -3.64
CA HIS A 8 -3.65 7.98 -4.57
C HIS A 8 -5.05 7.33 -4.48
N GLY A 9 -5.11 6.00 -4.29
CA GLY A 9 -6.36 5.26 -4.22
C GLY A 9 -7.24 5.69 -3.03
N ALA A 10 -6.66 6.06 -1.89
CA ALA A 10 -7.44 6.44 -0.72
C ALA A 10 -8.36 7.63 -0.98
N ARG A 11 -7.92 8.63 -1.75
CA ARG A 11 -8.73 9.81 -2.09
C ARG A 11 -9.95 9.45 -2.93
N LEU A 12 -9.80 8.51 -3.86
CA LEU A 12 -10.90 8.04 -4.71
C LEU A 12 -11.93 7.24 -3.90
N LEU A 13 -11.44 6.38 -3.00
CA LEU A 13 -12.29 5.59 -2.11
C LEU A 13 -13.06 6.48 -1.12
N GLN A 14 -12.39 7.46 -0.52
CA GLN A 14 -13.02 8.44 0.38
C GLN A 14 -14.07 9.29 -0.34
N PHE A 15 -13.85 9.65 -1.61
CA PHE A 15 -14.81 10.40 -2.41
C PHE A 15 -16.17 9.69 -2.52
N VAL A 16 -16.17 8.35 -2.56
CA VAL A 16 -17.40 7.53 -2.60
C VAL A 16 -17.80 7.01 -1.22
N GLY A 17 -17.22 7.53 -0.14
CA GLY A 17 -17.54 7.13 1.24
C GLY A 17 -17.01 5.76 1.64
N PHE A 18 -16.09 5.17 0.88
CA PHE A 18 -15.48 3.89 1.22
C PHE A 18 -14.38 4.09 2.27
N PRO A 19 -14.36 3.28 3.35
CA PRO A 19 -13.39 3.45 4.43
C PRO A 19 -11.98 3.13 3.97
N THR A 20 -11.01 3.92 4.42
CA THR A 20 -9.59 3.72 4.13
C THR A 20 -8.76 3.90 5.39
N PRO A 21 -7.65 3.17 5.56
CA PRO A 21 -6.68 3.49 6.60
C PRO A 21 -6.11 4.90 6.40
N GLU A 22 -5.55 5.46 7.46
CA GLU A 22 -4.80 6.71 7.39
C GLU A 22 -3.49 6.47 6.62
N ILE A 23 -3.15 7.39 5.71
CA ILE A 23 -1.98 7.29 4.82
C ILE A 23 -1.19 8.58 4.90
N LEU A 24 0.14 8.47 5.09
CA LEU A 24 1.08 9.56 4.89
C LEU A 24 1.95 9.29 3.66
N GLY A 25 2.26 10.36 2.92
CA GLY A 25 3.10 10.30 1.72
C GLY A 25 4.61 10.33 2.03
N PRO A 26 5.45 10.38 0.97
CA PRO A 26 6.91 10.38 1.10
C PRO A 26 7.47 11.56 1.92
N ASP A 27 6.78 12.70 1.87
CA ASP A 27 7.18 13.96 2.52
C ASP A 27 6.71 14.05 4.00
N ALA A 28 6.25 12.94 4.58
CA ALA A 28 5.85 12.89 5.97
C ALA A 28 7.00 13.27 6.92
N SER A 29 6.73 14.24 7.79
CA SER A 29 7.61 14.64 8.89
C SER A 29 7.67 13.58 9.99
N GLU A 30 8.72 13.61 10.80
CA GLU A 30 8.83 12.74 11.97
C GLU A 30 7.67 12.94 12.96
N GLU A 31 7.21 14.18 13.16
CA GLU A 31 6.07 14.48 14.02
C GLU A 31 4.79 13.77 13.53
N GLN A 32 4.53 13.81 12.22
CA GLN A 32 3.38 13.13 11.62
C GLN A 32 3.47 11.60 11.79
N ILE A 33 4.66 11.03 11.59
CA ILE A 33 4.88 9.59 11.77
C ILE A 33 4.68 9.19 13.24
N ARG A 34 5.22 9.98 14.20
CA ARG A 34 5.00 9.76 15.64
C ARG A 34 3.51 9.86 16.01
N ALA A 35 2.79 10.83 15.46
CA ALA A 35 1.36 10.99 15.69
C ALA A 35 0.56 9.79 15.18
N MET A 36 0.88 9.29 13.97
CA MET A 36 0.26 8.11 13.39
C MET A 36 0.55 6.85 14.23
N LEU A 37 1.80 6.65 14.66
CA LEU A 37 2.18 5.55 15.55
C LEU A 37 1.44 5.61 16.88
N LYS A 38 1.34 6.79 17.50
CA LYS A 38 0.60 6.98 18.75
C LYS A 38 -0.89 6.64 18.59
N LYS A 39 -1.48 6.96 17.44
CA LYS A 39 -2.90 6.74 17.17
C LYS A 39 -3.24 5.29 16.85
N HIS A 40 -2.39 4.59 16.09
CA HIS A 40 -2.70 3.26 15.55
C HIS A 40 -1.88 2.13 16.16
N GLY A 41 -0.84 2.44 16.96
CA GLY A 41 0.07 1.48 17.59
C GLY A 41 1.04 0.79 16.63
N MET A 42 0.72 0.73 15.35
CA MET A 42 1.51 0.10 14.31
C MET A 42 1.28 0.79 12.96
N ILE A 43 2.33 0.86 12.16
CA ILE A 43 2.26 1.33 10.78
C ILE A 43 3.03 0.38 9.85
N PHE A 44 2.64 0.39 8.58
CA PHE A 44 3.33 -0.25 7.49
C PHE A 44 4.06 0.77 6.63
N ILE A 45 5.29 0.46 6.21
CA ILE A 45 6.10 1.28 5.34
C ILE A 45 6.17 0.57 3.98
N LYS A 46 5.70 1.22 2.91
CA LYS A 46 5.63 0.59 1.57
C LYS A 46 6.28 1.49 0.51
N PRO A 47 7.17 0.95 -0.35
CA PRO A 47 7.80 1.72 -1.42
C PRO A 47 6.82 2.12 -2.51
N VAL A 48 7.00 3.35 -3.00
CA VAL A 48 6.23 3.94 -4.10
C VAL A 48 6.99 3.71 -5.40
N PHE A 49 6.43 2.87 -6.27
CA PHE A 49 6.93 2.64 -7.63
C PHE A 49 6.05 3.36 -8.64
N LYS A 50 6.68 3.97 -9.64
CA LYS A 50 5.98 4.47 -10.83
C LYS A 50 5.56 3.28 -11.70
N GLY A 51 4.36 3.32 -12.28
CA GLY A 51 3.95 2.37 -13.34
C GLY A 51 3.22 1.09 -12.92
N GLY A 52 2.73 0.97 -11.67
CA GLY A 52 1.79 -0.12 -11.31
C GLY A 52 2.46 -1.46 -10.99
N VAL A 53 3.53 -1.40 -10.21
CA VAL A 53 4.31 -2.59 -9.83
C VAL A 53 3.60 -3.40 -8.72
N GLY A 54 3.24 -4.64 -9.03
CA GLY A 54 2.60 -5.59 -8.12
C GLY A 54 3.59 -6.43 -7.29
N LYS A 55 3.08 -7.45 -6.57
CA LYS A 55 3.86 -8.48 -5.81
C LYS A 55 4.86 -7.98 -4.75
N LYS A 56 4.72 -6.75 -4.27
CA LYS A 56 5.61 -6.13 -3.27
C LYS A 56 5.73 -6.93 -1.96
N GLY A 57 4.62 -7.48 -1.46
CA GLY A 57 4.60 -8.26 -0.21
C GLY A 57 5.48 -9.51 -0.25
N LYS A 58 5.37 -10.30 -1.32
CA LYS A 58 6.19 -11.50 -1.52
C LYS A 58 7.69 -11.22 -1.69
N ALA A 59 8.03 -9.98 -2.04
CA ALA A 59 9.42 -9.56 -2.28
C ALA A 59 10.10 -8.97 -1.03
N GLY A 60 9.47 -9.03 0.15
CA GLY A 60 10.02 -8.42 1.37
C GLY A 60 10.05 -6.89 1.33
N LEU A 61 9.26 -6.28 0.44
CA LEU A 61 9.19 -4.83 0.22
C LEU A 61 8.09 -4.17 1.05
N ILE A 62 7.80 -4.71 2.24
CA ILE A 62 6.90 -4.12 3.23
C ILE A 62 7.64 -4.06 4.55
N GLY A 63 7.79 -2.86 5.09
CA GLY A 63 8.26 -2.61 6.44
C GLY A 63 7.11 -2.55 7.43
N ARG A 64 7.38 -2.91 8.68
CA ARG A 64 6.43 -2.83 9.79
C ARG A 64 7.13 -2.16 10.97
N ALA A 65 6.48 -1.18 11.60
CA ALA A 65 7.04 -0.46 12.73
C ALA A 65 5.98 -0.18 13.80
N THR A 66 6.42 -0.21 15.06
CA THR A 66 5.63 0.20 16.25
C THR A 66 6.28 1.37 16.98
N ASP A 67 7.45 1.82 16.52
CA ASP A 67 8.21 2.96 17.03
C ASP A 67 8.83 3.75 15.87
N LEU A 68 9.22 5.00 16.13
CA LEU A 68 9.75 5.87 15.09
C LEU A 68 11.10 5.38 14.57
N THR A 69 11.99 4.90 15.44
CA THR A 69 13.34 4.49 15.04
C THR A 69 13.27 3.36 14.02
N THR A 70 12.40 2.37 14.24
CA THR A 70 12.13 1.30 13.27
C THR A 70 11.50 1.84 11.99
N ALA A 71 10.54 2.77 12.09
CA ALA A 71 9.90 3.38 10.91
C ALA A 71 10.90 4.13 10.01
N LEU A 72 11.86 4.86 10.60
CA LEU A 72 12.89 5.58 9.85
C LEU A 72 13.90 4.63 9.20
N LYS A 73 14.31 3.55 9.89
CA LYS A 73 15.15 2.50 9.29
C LYS A 73 14.48 1.84 8.09
N GLU A 74 13.19 1.53 8.20
CA GLU A 74 12.43 0.96 7.08
C GLU A 74 12.22 1.98 5.95
N LYS A 75 12.04 3.27 6.27
CA LYS A 75 12.02 4.36 5.26
C LYS A 75 13.31 4.33 4.44
N GLU A 76 14.48 4.35 5.09
CA GLU A 76 15.78 4.33 4.43
C GLU A 76 15.98 3.08 3.57
N ARG A 77 15.68 1.89 4.13
CA ARG A 77 15.79 0.61 3.42
C ARG A 77 14.96 0.57 2.14
N LEU A 78 13.76 1.15 2.16
CA LEU A 78 12.78 1.03 1.09
C LEU A 78 12.76 2.20 0.12
N TYR A 79 13.31 3.38 0.47
CA TYR A 79 13.12 4.62 -0.29
C TYR A 79 13.53 4.52 -1.77
N PHE A 80 14.66 3.86 -2.03
CA PHE A 80 15.24 3.69 -3.37
C PHE A 80 15.40 2.23 -3.78
N VAL A 81 14.64 1.33 -3.14
CA VAL A 81 14.73 -0.10 -3.42
C VAL A 81 14.36 -0.39 -4.88
N GLU A 82 15.08 -1.34 -5.47
CA GLU A 82 14.77 -1.84 -6.80
C GLU A 82 13.97 -3.14 -6.69
N HIS A 83 12.92 -3.25 -7.51
CA HIS A 83 12.14 -4.45 -7.65
C HIS A 83 12.27 -4.99 -9.07
N HIS A 84 12.77 -6.22 -9.17
CA HIS A 84 13.04 -6.93 -10.41
C HIS A 84 11.94 -7.96 -10.62
N VAL A 85 11.11 -7.78 -11.65
CA VAL A 85 10.04 -8.72 -12.03
C VAL A 85 10.18 -9.05 -13.50
N ALA A 86 10.51 -10.31 -13.78
CA ALA A 86 10.83 -10.77 -15.14
C ALA A 86 11.88 -9.84 -15.79
N ASN A 87 11.51 -9.16 -16.88
CA ASN A 87 12.42 -8.30 -17.65
C ASN A 87 12.29 -6.81 -17.28
N THR A 88 11.58 -6.49 -16.19
CA THR A 88 11.33 -5.11 -15.78
C THR A 88 11.98 -4.83 -14.43
N VAL A 89 12.81 -3.79 -14.41
CA VAL A 89 13.38 -3.21 -13.18
C VAL A 89 12.62 -1.94 -12.86
N SER A 90 12.06 -1.86 -11.65
CA SER A 90 11.39 -0.68 -11.15
C SER A 90 12.08 -0.16 -9.91
N LYS A 91 12.45 1.12 -9.90
CA LYS A 91 13.06 1.77 -8.74
C LYS A 91 12.02 2.57 -7.98
N ALA A 92 12.00 2.40 -6.66
CA ALA A 92 11.17 3.23 -5.80
C ALA A 92 11.71 4.66 -5.75
N ASN A 93 10.81 5.62 -5.57
CA ASN A 93 11.18 7.01 -5.29
C ASN A 93 10.33 7.54 -4.14
N GLY A 94 10.59 6.99 -2.96
CA GLY A 94 9.87 7.31 -1.74
C GLY A 94 9.06 6.15 -1.18
N VAL A 95 8.49 6.39 -0.01
CA VAL A 95 7.67 5.43 0.73
C VAL A 95 6.35 6.05 1.14
N THR A 96 5.40 5.20 1.49
CA THR A 96 4.16 5.56 2.17
C THR A 96 4.17 4.97 3.57
N PHE A 97 3.50 5.65 4.48
CA PHE A 97 3.21 5.13 5.82
C PHE A 97 1.71 4.88 5.88
N GLU A 98 1.32 3.64 6.14
CA GLU A 98 -0.08 3.23 6.21
C GLU A 98 -0.40 2.75 7.62
N ALA A 99 -1.52 3.20 8.19
CA ALA A 99 -1.97 2.74 9.50
C ALA A 99 -2.18 1.21 9.50
N GLY A 100 -1.68 0.55 10.54
CA GLY A 100 -1.92 -0.86 10.76
C GLY A 100 -3.37 -1.10 11.18
N VAL A 101 -4.09 -1.91 10.42
CA VAL A 101 -5.46 -2.32 10.74
C VAL A 101 -5.43 -3.77 11.18
N PRO A 102 -5.81 -4.10 12.43
CA PRO A 102 -6.03 -5.47 12.83
C PRO A 102 -7.15 -6.08 11.99
N ALA A 103 -6.88 -7.23 11.38
CA ALA A 103 -7.84 -7.96 10.57
C ALA A 103 -7.83 -9.43 10.98
N GLU A 104 -9.01 -9.97 11.30
CA GLU A 104 -9.22 -11.42 11.50
C GLU A 104 -9.44 -12.11 10.15
N TYR A 105 -10.03 -11.39 9.19
CA TYR A 105 -10.36 -11.88 7.86
C TYR A 105 -9.86 -10.90 6.80
N GLU A 106 -9.33 -11.45 5.71
CA GLU A 106 -8.99 -10.70 4.51
C GLU A 106 -9.85 -11.19 3.36
N VAL A 107 -10.42 -10.25 2.60
CA VAL A 107 -11.25 -10.56 1.41
C VAL A 107 -10.64 -9.91 0.18
N TYR A 108 -10.77 -10.56 -0.97
CA TYR A 108 -10.42 -9.95 -2.25
C TYR A 108 -11.69 -9.45 -2.95
N PHE A 109 -11.66 -8.19 -3.38
CA PHE A 109 -12.72 -7.54 -4.13
C PHE A 109 -12.15 -6.79 -5.34
N SER A 110 -12.77 -6.91 -6.50
CA SER A 110 -12.46 -6.09 -7.66
C SER A 110 -13.68 -5.83 -8.55
N ILE A 111 -13.66 -4.70 -9.24
CA ILE A 111 -14.57 -4.36 -10.32
C ILE A 111 -13.72 -4.12 -11.56
N THR A 112 -14.03 -4.82 -12.66
CA THR A 112 -13.34 -4.68 -13.94
C THR A 112 -14.29 -4.92 -15.09
N ASP A 113 -14.03 -4.30 -16.24
CA ASP A 113 -14.73 -4.66 -17.47
C ASP A 113 -14.36 -6.08 -17.91
N SER A 114 -15.37 -6.87 -18.27
CA SER A 114 -15.19 -8.21 -18.83
C SER A 114 -15.52 -8.19 -20.32
N THR A 115 -14.59 -8.60 -21.17
CA THR A 115 -14.84 -8.73 -22.62
C THR A 115 -15.75 -9.91 -22.96
N HIS A 116 -15.82 -10.92 -22.08
CA HIS A 116 -16.69 -12.07 -22.26
C HIS A 116 -18.16 -11.69 -22.10
N PHE A 117 -18.49 -10.96 -21.03
CA PHE A 117 -19.86 -10.48 -20.76
C PHE A 117 -20.17 -9.12 -21.40
N ARG A 118 -19.14 -8.42 -21.88
CA ARG A 118 -19.21 -7.04 -22.38
C ARG A 118 -19.86 -6.08 -21.37
N ALA A 119 -19.53 -6.27 -20.11
CA ALA A 119 -20.11 -5.53 -18.99
C ALA A 119 -19.10 -5.40 -17.82
N PRO A 120 -19.26 -4.39 -16.95
CA PRO A 120 -18.57 -4.34 -15.67
C PRO A 120 -18.91 -5.58 -14.84
N THR A 121 -17.89 -6.25 -14.32
CA THR A 121 -18.02 -7.47 -13.53
C THR A 121 -17.35 -7.29 -12.18
N MET A 122 -18.03 -7.77 -11.14
CA MET A 122 -17.52 -7.80 -9.77
C MET A 122 -16.95 -9.18 -9.45
N THR A 123 -15.73 -9.23 -8.93
CA THR A 123 -15.11 -10.45 -8.39
C THR A 123 -14.97 -10.32 -6.88
N LEU A 124 -15.43 -11.34 -6.14
CA LEU A 124 -15.33 -11.40 -4.67
C LEU A 124 -14.89 -12.80 -4.23
N THR A 125 -13.93 -12.89 -3.32
CA THR A 125 -13.58 -14.14 -2.63
C THR A 125 -13.21 -13.86 -1.18
N HIS A 126 -13.49 -14.84 -0.32
CA HIS A 126 -13.11 -14.84 1.10
C HIS A 126 -11.65 -15.27 1.32
N HIS A 127 -10.96 -15.70 0.27
CA HIS A 127 -9.52 -15.95 0.27
C HIS A 127 -8.77 -14.70 -0.19
N GLY A 128 -8.83 -13.64 0.63
CA GLY A 128 -8.02 -12.43 0.42
C GLY A 128 -6.58 -12.61 0.91
N GLY A 129 -5.75 -11.60 0.68
CA GLY A 129 -4.38 -11.55 1.20
C GLY A 129 -3.29 -12.00 0.23
N VAL A 130 -2.13 -12.34 0.79
CA VAL A 130 -0.96 -12.86 0.06
C VAL A 130 -0.66 -14.26 0.56
N ASP A 131 -1.08 -15.28 -0.21
CA ASP A 131 -0.57 -16.65 -0.08
C ASP A 131 0.82 -16.78 -0.73
#